data_AF-A0A945C7D8-F1
#
_entry.id   AF-A0A945C7D8-F1
#
_cell.length_a   1.000
_cell.length_b   1.000
_cell.length_c   1.000
_cell.angle_alpha   90.00
_cell.angle_beta   90.00
_cell.angle_gamma   90.00
#
_symmetry.space_group_name_H-M   'P 1'
#
loop_
_entity.id
_entity.type
_entity.pdbx_description
1 polymer ?
#
loop_
_entity_poly.entity_id
_entity_poly.type
_entity_poly.pdbx_seq_one_letter_code
_entity_poly.pdbx_strand_id
1 'polypeptide(L)'
;MAKIETPNDPKDLPVAVIKNMISLATSGFGLVVALAWNEVIKKTVTEYIDPWLGKSGSIISMLIYAVVITLLAVFVTMQLAQLQRKFEKLNEKLNGKPNTTSD
;
A
#
# COMPACT_ATOMS: atom_id res chain seq x y z
N MET A 1 -1.88 3.62 24.19
CA MET A 1 -1.80 5.09 24.11
C MET A 1 -0.50 5.44 23.41
N ALA A 2 -0.54 6.18 22.30
CA ALA A 2 0.66 6.58 21.58
C ALA A 2 1.54 7.40 22.53
N LYS A 3 2.78 6.97 22.73
CA LYS A 3 3.77 7.70 23.51
C LYS A 3 4.12 8.95 22.72
N ILE A 4 3.53 10.08 23.11
CA ILE A 4 3.82 11.37 22.50
C ILE A 4 5.20 11.78 23.01
N GLU A 5 6.23 11.58 22.19
CA GLU A 5 7.57 12.09 22.45
C GLU A 5 7.49 13.62 22.34
N THR A 6 7.48 14.29 23.48
CA THR A 6 7.60 15.75 23.57
C THR A 6 8.98 16.16 23.06
N PRO A 7 9.08 16.98 22.01
CA PRO A 7 10.35 17.49 21.53
C PRO A 7 11.02 18.31 22.64
N ASN A 8 12.22 17.90 23.07
CA ASN A 8 13.00 18.61 24.09
C ASN A 8 13.81 19.78 23.51
N ASP A 9 13.75 20.03 22.18
CA ASP A 9 14.54 21.06 21.49
C ASP A 9 13.68 21.79 20.40
N PRO A 10 13.59 23.13 20.38
CA PRO A 10 12.76 23.89 19.44
C PRO A 10 13.09 23.69 17.95
N LYS A 11 14.23 23.07 17.62
CA LYS A 11 14.63 22.75 16.23
C LYS A 11 13.88 21.56 15.63
N ASP A 12 13.23 20.73 16.45
CA ASP A 12 12.54 19.51 16.02
C ASP A 12 11.05 19.75 15.69
N LEU A 13 10.50 20.91 16.06
CA LEU A 13 9.10 21.28 15.80
C LEU A 13 8.75 21.29 14.29
N PRO A 14 9.56 21.89 13.39
CA PRO A 14 9.25 21.90 11.95
C PRO A 14 9.23 20.48 11.37
N VAL A 15 10.14 19.61 11.83
CA VAL A 15 10.23 18.22 11.37
C VAL A 15 8.99 17.44 11.79
N ALA A 16 8.54 17.61 13.03
CA ALA A 16 7.31 16.98 13.54
C ALA A 16 6.07 17.45 12.76
N VAL A 17 5.96 18.75 12.46
CA VAL A 17 4.85 19.32 11.68
C VAL A 17 4.83 18.75 10.26
N ILE A 18 5.97 18.74 9.56
CA ILE A 18 6.08 18.19 8.20
C ILE A 18 5.73 16.70 8.18
N LYS A 19 6.21 15.92 9.17
CA LYS A 19 5.89 14.49 9.29
C LYS A 19 4.38 14.26 9.44
N ASN A 20 3.70 15.07 10.24
CA ASN A 20 2.25 15.00 10.39
C ASN A 20 1.53 15.39 9.10
N MET A 21 1.97 16.45 8.42
CA MET A 21 1.41 16.85 7.12
C MET A 21 1.54 15.74 6.08
N ILE A 22 2.70 15.08 5.99
CA ILE A 22 2.92 13.95 5.09
C ILE A 22 1.99 12.79 5.45
N SER A 23 1.82 12.47 6.74
CA SER A 23 0.91 11.41 7.19
C SER A 23 -0.55 11.70 6.82
N LEU A 24 -1.02 12.92 7.07
CA LEU A 24 -2.38 13.37 6.71
C LEU A 24 -2.58 13.37 5.19
N ALA A 25 -1.62 13.89 4.43
CA ALA A 25 -1.67 13.89 2.97
C ALA A 25 -1.68 12.45 2.42
N THR A 26 -0.78 11.59 2.89
CA THR A 26 -0.66 10.20 2.42
C THR A 26 -1.93 9.41 2.69
N SER A 27 -2.53 9.57 3.87
CA SER A 27 -3.80 8.91 4.21
C SER A 27 -4.98 9.45 3.39
N GLY A 28 -5.09 10.77 3.25
CA GLY A 28 -6.14 11.41 2.43
C GLY A 28 -6.04 11.05 0.94
N PHE A 29 -4.84 11.17 0.35
CA PHE A 29 -4.60 10.82 -1.04
C PHE A 29 -4.64 9.31 -1.30
N GLY A 30 -4.34 8.46 -0.31
CA GLY A 30 -4.46 7.02 -0.46
C GLY A 30 -5.86 6.57 -0.88
N LEU A 31 -6.90 7.21 -0.34
CA LEU A 31 -8.30 6.96 -0.73
C LEU A 31 -8.58 7.41 -2.18
N VAL A 32 -8.10 8.59 -2.56
CA VAL A 32 -8.25 9.13 -3.91
C VAL A 32 -7.55 8.24 -4.93
N VAL A 33 -6.33 7.79 -4.63
CA VAL A 33 -5.53 6.89 -5.47
C VAL A 33 -6.24 5.55 -5.64
N ALA A 34 -6.77 4.97 -4.57
CA ALA A 34 -7.51 3.71 -4.65
C ALA A 34 -8.75 3.84 -5.56
N LEU A 35 -9.49 4.94 -5.46
CA LEU A 35 -10.65 5.19 -6.31
C LEU A 35 -10.27 5.40 -7.78
N ALA A 36 -9.22 6.17 -8.05
CA ALA A 36 -8.72 6.42 -9.40
C ALA A 36 -8.23 5.12 -10.08
N TRP A 37 -7.46 4.29 -9.38
CA TRP A 37 -7.00 3.01 -9.92
C TRP A 37 -8.16 2.04 -10.20
N ASN A 38 -9.19 2.00 -9.35
CA ASN A 38 -10.40 1.21 -9.61
C ASN A 38 -11.06 1.63 -10.94
N GLU A 39 -11.21 2.94 -11.18
CA GLU A 39 -11.78 3.44 -12.44
C GLU A 39 -10.88 3.15 -13.65
N VAL A 40 -9.57 3.35 -13.53
CA VAL A 40 -8.61 3.07 -14.61
C VAL A 40 -8.66 1.60 -15.01
N ILE A 41 -8.67 0.68 -14.04
CA ILE A 41 -8.71 -0.75 -14.33
C ILE A 41 -10.04 -1.12 -15.01
N LYS A 42 -11.17 -0.61 -14.51
CA LYS A 42 -12.49 -0.82 -15.14
C LYS A 42 -12.54 -0.32 -16.58
N LYS A 43 -12.12 0.92 -16.83
CA LYS A 43 -12.08 1.49 -18.19
C LYS A 43 -11.13 0.72 -19.09
N THR A 44 -9.95 0.34 -18.60
CA THR A 44 -8.98 -0.45 -19.36
C THR A 44 -9.57 -1.80 -19.76
N VAL A 45 -10.24 -2.49 -18.83
CA VAL A 45 -10.92 -3.75 -19.15
C VAL A 45 -12.04 -3.49 -20.16
N THR A 46 -12.94 -2.55 -19.92
CA THR A 46 -14.05 -2.28 -20.85
C THR A 46 -13.59 -1.81 -22.24
N GLU A 47 -12.53 -1.02 -22.34
CA GLU A 47 -12.12 -0.41 -23.61
C GLU A 47 -11.15 -1.31 -24.40
N TYR A 48 -10.35 -2.14 -23.73
CA TYR A 48 -9.38 -3.02 -24.41
C TYR A 48 -9.81 -4.50 -24.43
N ILE A 49 -10.57 -4.96 -23.45
CA ILE A 49 -10.97 -6.38 -23.32
C ILE A 49 -12.36 -6.63 -23.93
N ASP A 50 -13.36 -5.76 -23.71
CA ASP A 50 -14.73 -5.96 -24.23
C ASP A 50 -14.82 -6.03 -25.76
N PRO A 51 -14.13 -5.17 -26.54
CA PRO A 51 -14.19 -5.23 -28.01
C PRO A 51 -13.62 -6.55 -28.54
N TRP A 52 -12.70 -7.17 -27.80
CA TRP A 52 -12.07 -8.44 -28.17
C TRP A 52 -12.98 -9.65 -27.92
N LEU A 53 -13.99 -9.51 -27.06
CA LEU A 53 -14.86 -10.61 -26.62
C LEU A 53 -16.29 -10.57 -27.21
N GLY A 54 -16.67 -9.51 -27.93
CA GLY A 54 -17.97 -9.39 -28.58
C GLY A 54 -19.16 -9.16 -27.62
N LYS A 55 -20.39 -9.05 -28.15
CA LYS A 55 -21.63 -8.60 -27.43
C LYS A 55 -21.99 -9.35 -26.13
N SER A 56 -21.39 -10.50 -25.84
CA SER A 56 -21.53 -11.23 -24.56
C SER A 56 -20.53 -10.77 -23.47
N GLY A 57 -19.69 -9.78 -23.77
CA GLY A 57 -18.51 -9.39 -22.99
C GLY A 57 -18.77 -8.80 -21.61
N SER A 58 -19.98 -8.32 -21.28
CA SER A 58 -20.25 -7.61 -20.01
C SER A 58 -20.00 -8.45 -18.74
N ILE A 59 -20.33 -9.75 -18.75
CA ILE A 59 -20.04 -10.65 -17.61
C ILE A 59 -18.57 -11.07 -17.61
N ILE A 60 -18.02 -11.36 -18.79
CA ILE A 60 -16.65 -11.88 -18.93
C ILE A 60 -15.64 -10.77 -18.59
N SER A 61 -15.96 -9.51 -18.89
CA SER A 61 -15.15 -8.36 -18.51
C SER A 61 -15.13 -8.14 -17.01
N MET A 62 -16.26 -8.31 -16.31
CA MET A 62 -16.29 -8.29 -14.84
C MET A 62 -15.44 -9.42 -14.23
N LEU A 63 -15.46 -10.62 -14.82
CA LEU A 63 -14.61 -11.73 -14.38
C LEU A 63 -13.12 -11.44 -14.59
N ILE A 64 -12.75 -10.87 -15.74
CA ILE A 64 -11.36 -10.49 -16.03
C ILE A 64 -10.90 -9.39 -15.08
N TYR A 65 -11.73 -8.37 -14.87
CA TYR A 65 -11.49 -7.33 -13.86
C TYR A 65 -11.22 -7.93 -12.48
N ALA A 66 -12.05 -8.88 -12.03
CA ALA A 66 -11.88 -9.54 -10.73
C ALA A 66 -10.54 -10.28 -10.64
N VAL A 67 -10.19 -11.07 -11.67
CA VAL A 67 -8.91 -11.79 -11.73
C VAL A 67 -7.72 -10.82 -11.71
N VAL A 68 -7.76 -9.75 -12.49
CA VAL A 68 -6.69 -8.73 -12.54
C VAL A 68 -6.50 -8.08 -11.17
N ILE A 69 -7.59 -7.71 -10.50
CA ILE A 69 -7.52 -7.12 -9.15
C ILE A 69 -6.98 -8.11 -8.12
N THR A 70 -7.39 -9.38 -8.17
CA THR A 70 -6.85 -10.42 -7.27
C THR A 70 -5.36 -10.62 -7.48
N LEU A 71 -4.90 -10.70 -8.73
CA LEU A 71 -3.48 -10.83 -9.04
C LEU A 71 -2.68 -9.62 -8.55
N LEU A 72 -3.18 -8.41 -8.76
CA LEU A 72 -2.58 -7.17 -8.23
C LEU A 72 -2.53 -7.18 -6.70
N ALA A 73 -3.61 -7.57 -6.02
CA ALA A 73 -3.66 -7.63 -4.57
C ALA A 73 -2.66 -8.63 -4.00
N VAL A 74 -2.57 -9.84 -4.59
CA VAL A 74 -1.58 -10.85 -4.21
C VAL A 74 -0.16 -10.35 -4.47
N PHE A 75 0.07 -9.70 -5.61
CA PHE A 75 1.37 -9.11 -5.93
C PHE A 75 1.79 -8.05 -4.90
N VAL A 76 0.92 -7.08 -4.60
CA VAL A 76 1.20 -6.02 -3.62
C VAL A 76 1.42 -6.60 -2.22
N THR A 77 0.59 -7.55 -1.79
CA THR A 77 0.73 -8.18 -0.46
C THR A 77 2.02 -8.99 -0.33
N MET A 78 2.44 -9.71 -1.38
CA MET A 78 3.74 -10.38 -1.41
C MET A 78 4.91 -9.40 -1.31
N GLN A 79 4.87 -8.29 -2.05
CA GLN A 79 5.92 -7.26 -1.99
C GLN A 79 6.00 -6.64 -0.60
N LEU A 80 4.84 -6.39 0.03
CA LEU A 80 4.78 -5.85 1.38
C LEU A 80 5.35 -6.84 2.42
N ALA A 81 5.05 -8.12 2.28
CA ALA A 81 5.63 -9.18 3.12
C ALA A 81 7.16 -9.28 2.97
N GLN A 82 7.70 -9.08 1.75
CA GLN A 82 9.14 -9.03 1.54
C GLN A 82 9.79 -7.79 2.16
N LEU A 83 9.13 -6.62 2.07
CA LEU A 83 9.61 -5.40 2.70
C LEU A 83 9.67 -5.56 4.23
N GLN A 84 8.62 -6.11 4.84
CA GLN A 84 8.59 -6.40 6.27
C GLN A 84 9.81 -7.24 6.70
N ARG A 85 10.06 -8.35 6.01
CA ARG A 85 11.23 -9.22 6.29
C ARG A 85 12.56 -8.50 6.15
N LYS A 86 12.70 -7.56 5.20
CA LYS A 86 13.92 -6.75 5.04
C LYS A 86 14.10 -5.77 6.20
N PHE A 87 13.03 -5.11 6.64
CA PHE A 87 13.07 -4.21 7.78
C PHE A 87 13.36 -4.94 9.09
N GLU A 88 12.77 -6.11 9.32
CA GLU A 88 13.07 -6.96 10.49
C GLU A 88 14.54 -7.36 10.54
N LYS A 89 15.10 -7.89 9.43
CA LYS A 89 16.52 -8.27 9.34
C LYS A 89 17.46 -7.07 9.50
N LEU A 90 17.09 -5.90 8.99
CA LEU A 90 17.88 -4.68 9.12
C LEU A 90 17.87 -4.21 10.58
N ASN A 91 16.72 -4.22 11.24
CA ASN A 91 16.59 -3.85 12.64
C ASN A 91 17.37 -4.81 13.55
N GLU A 92 17.36 -6.11 13.25
CA GLU A 92 18.16 -7.13 13.94
C GLU A 92 19.67 -6.87 13.83
N LYS A 93 20.15 -6.53 12.62
CA LYS A 93 21.57 -6.19 12.39
C LYS A 93 22.00 -4.87 13.05
N LEU A 94 21.12 -3.88 13.09
CA LEU A 94 21.42 -2.57 13.69
C LEU A 94 21.38 -2.59 15.22
N ASN A 95 20.52 -3.42 15.83
CA ASN A 95 20.36 -3.47 17.29
C ASN A 95 21.24 -4.50 18.00
N GLY A 96 22.03 -5.32 17.29
CA GLY A 96 23.19 -6.04 17.86
C GLY A 96 22.96 -6.85 19.15
N LYS A 97 21.73 -7.28 19.45
CA LYS A 97 21.41 -8.11 20.61
C LYS A 97 20.40 -9.19 20.23
N PRO A 98 20.73 -10.48 20.43
CA PRO A 98 19.78 -11.56 20.23
C PRO A 98 18.72 -11.47 21.33
N ASN A 99 17.51 -11.06 20.98
CA ASN A 99 16.33 -11.28 21.80
C ASN A 99 15.91 -12.75 21.65
N THR A 100 16.55 -13.58 22.46
CA THR A 100 16.06 -14.91 22.83
C THR A 100 14.69 -14.79 23.50
N THR A 101 13.67 -15.28 22.81
CA THR A 101 12.50 -15.97 23.35
C THR A 101 12.20 -17.02 22.27
N SER A 102 12.69 -18.26 22.37
CA SER A 102 12.27 -19.31 23.31
C SER A 102 10.75 -19.44 23.32
N ASP A 103 10.33 -20.61 22.82
CA ASP A 103 8.99 -21.19 22.67
C ASP A 103 8.16 -20.79 21.43
#